data_AF-A0A9N8YX00-F1
#
_entry.id   AF-A0A9N8YX00-F1
#
_cell.length_a   1.000
_cell.length_b   1.000
_cell.length_c   1.000
_cell.angle_alpha   90.00
_cell.angle_beta   90.00
_cell.angle_gamma   90.00
#
_symmetry.space_group_name_H-M   'P 1'
#
loop_
_entity.id
_entity.type
_entity.pdbx_description
1 polymer ?
#
loop_
_entity_poly.entity_id
_entity_poly.type
_entity_poly.pdbx_seq_one_letter_code
_entity_poly.pdbx_strand_id
1 'polypeptide(L)'
;MLNYHNSTSIEQLPAEVLQQIFILSGNHHFPLVSWTFYNAANCQTSVKTAWLLHKYEYNHELAFYRGLRRRFFNKDILFQLDASYQLELKANGEQPKPLSFSKRPIPQSLFQVPDQKNYELVKILLKRGGSSTDHNNYPIIKSAQLGCLDMVELLLQYKAKAAVKDNLALIYAVKGKNIKIVKRLIEAGAPVDDDCMKTAERNNHPEMISLLKLYRRKL
;
A
#
# COMPACT_ATOMS: atom_id res chain seq x y z
N MET A 1 -2.30 6.48 -36.76
CA MET A 1 -1.10 6.78 -35.95
C MET A 1 -1.43 8.00 -35.10
N LEU A 2 -1.86 7.80 -33.86
CA LEU A 2 -2.08 8.90 -32.92
C LEU A 2 -0.77 9.15 -32.18
N ASN A 3 -0.10 10.24 -32.54
CA ASN A 3 1.09 10.72 -31.84
C ASN A 3 0.71 11.14 -30.42
N TYR A 4 0.87 10.25 -29.44
CA TYR A 4 0.77 10.56 -28.01
C TYR A 4 1.99 11.32 -27.47
N HIS A 5 2.75 12.00 -28.33
CA HIS A 5 3.84 12.90 -27.96
C HIS A 5 3.34 14.35 -27.87
N ASN A 6 2.36 14.61 -27.01
CA ASN A 6 2.23 15.93 -26.43
C ASN A 6 2.81 15.87 -25.02
N SER A 7 4.13 16.05 -24.93
CA SER A 7 4.67 16.73 -23.76
C SER A 7 3.95 18.07 -23.71
N THR A 8 3.00 18.22 -22.78
CA THR A 8 2.31 19.49 -22.57
C THR A 8 3.34 20.48 -22.04
N SER A 9 4.06 21.10 -22.96
CA SER A 9 4.92 22.27 -22.68
C SER A 9 4.01 23.31 -22.06
N ILE A 10 4.52 24.08 -21.09
CA ILE A 10 3.76 25.16 -20.46
C ILE A 10 3.19 26.12 -21.51
N GLU A 11 3.90 26.24 -22.64
CA GLU A 11 3.57 27.01 -23.83
C GLU A 11 2.26 26.59 -24.53
N GLN A 12 1.75 25.39 -24.25
CA GLN A 12 0.48 24.89 -24.81
C GLN A 12 -0.75 25.31 -23.96
N LEU A 13 -0.54 25.95 -22.81
CA LEU A 13 -1.63 26.46 -21.98
C LEU A 13 -2.27 27.71 -22.63
N PRO A 14 -3.56 27.97 -22.37
CA PRO A 14 -4.20 29.22 -22.80
C PRO A 14 -3.41 30.44 -22.34
N ALA A 15 -3.38 31.48 -23.18
CA ALA A 15 -2.60 32.69 -22.92
C ALA A 15 -2.96 33.33 -21.57
N GLU A 16 -4.21 33.23 -21.15
CA GLU A 16 -4.72 33.74 -19.87
C GLU A 16 -4.07 33.01 -18.68
N VAL A 17 -3.88 31.69 -18.79
CA VAL A 17 -3.22 30.87 -17.75
C VAL A 17 -1.73 31.19 -17.70
N LEU A 18 -1.09 31.32 -18.86
CA LEU A 18 0.31 31.72 -18.95
C LEU A 18 0.55 33.11 -18.37
N GLN A 19 -0.32 34.07 -18.66
CA GLN A 19 -0.29 35.41 -18.08
C GLN A 19 -0.48 35.37 -16.56
N GLN A 20 -1.41 34.56 -16.06
CA GLN A 20 -1.59 34.40 -14.62
C GLN A 20 -0.36 33.78 -13.95
N ILE A 21 0.23 32.74 -14.53
CA ILE A 21 1.49 32.15 -14.03
C ILE A 21 2.60 33.20 -14.02
N PHE A 22 2.73 34.00 -15.09
CA PHE A 22 3.71 35.08 -15.20
C PHE A 22 3.50 36.17 -14.15
N ILE A 23 2.27 36.68 -14.00
CA ILE A 23 1.92 37.70 -13.00
C ILE A 23 2.17 37.17 -11.58
N LEU A 24 1.77 35.92 -11.30
CA LEU A 24 2.02 35.28 -10.00
C LEU A 24 3.52 35.09 -9.73
N SER A 25 4.31 34.77 -10.77
CA SER A 25 5.77 34.64 -10.67
C SER A 25 6.49 35.95 -10.32
N GLY A 26 5.91 37.10 -10.68
CA GLY A 26 6.42 38.42 -10.33
C GLY A 26 6.06 38.89 -8.91
N ASN A 27 5.27 38.12 -8.15
CA ASN A 27 4.87 38.51 -6.80
C ASN A 27 6.05 38.35 -5.82
N HIS A 28 6.30 39.32 -4.95
CA HIS A 28 7.36 39.23 -3.93
C HIS A 28 7.12 38.10 -2.91
N HIS A 29 5.86 37.62 -2.80
CA HIS A 29 5.48 36.43 -2.06
C HIS A 29 5.45 35.15 -2.91
N PHE A 30 6.04 35.16 -4.11
CA PHE A 30 6.05 34.01 -5.01
C PHE A 30 6.51 32.69 -4.35
N PRO A 31 7.49 32.66 -3.42
CA PRO A 31 7.79 31.43 -2.71
C PRO A 31 6.60 30.87 -1.92
N LEU A 32 5.80 31.72 -1.28
CA LEU A 32 4.58 31.33 -0.53
C LEU A 32 3.45 30.95 -1.49
N VAL A 33 3.27 31.68 -2.58
CA VAL A 33 2.27 31.39 -3.62
C VAL A 33 2.60 30.08 -4.33
N SER A 34 3.85 29.88 -4.74
CA SER A 34 4.35 28.64 -5.32
C SER A 34 4.22 27.47 -4.36
N TRP A 35 4.50 27.68 -3.06
CA TRP A 35 4.31 26.65 -2.03
C TRP A 35 2.83 26.30 -1.82
N THR A 36 1.94 27.29 -1.80
CA THR A 36 0.49 27.05 -1.68
C THR A 36 -0.08 26.39 -2.94
N PHE A 37 0.35 26.78 -4.14
CA PHE A 37 0.03 26.10 -5.39
C PHE A 37 0.56 24.67 -5.41
N TYR A 38 1.82 24.46 -5.01
CA TYR A 38 2.41 23.14 -4.89
C TYR A 38 1.60 22.27 -3.94
N ASN A 39 1.20 22.80 -2.79
CA ASN A 39 0.38 22.07 -1.84
C ASN A 39 -1.03 21.80 -2.39
N ALA A 40 -1.69 22.79 -2.99
CA ALA A 40 -3.03 22.65 -3.57
C ALA A 40 -3.05 21.65 -4.73
N ALA A 41 -2.06 21.71 -5.62
CA ALA A 41 -1.85 20.74 -6.70
C ALA A 41 -1.53 19.35 -6.15
N ASN A 42 -0.72 19.26 -5.08
CA ASN A 42 -0.46 18.01 -4.37
C ASN A 42 -1.63 17.55 -3.49
N CYS A 43 -2.70 18.31 -3.32
CA CYS A 43 -3.90 17.82 -2.66
C CYS A 43 -4.73 16.96 -3.62
N GLN A 44 -4.80 17.33 -4.90
CA GLN A 44 -5.68 16.67 -5.87
C GLN A 44 -5.10 15.34 -6.39
N THR A 45 -5.93 14.30 -6.41
CA THR A 45 -5.55 12.97 -6.92
C THR A 45 -5.35 12.97 -8.42
N SER A 46 -6.17 13.72 -9.17
CA SER A 46 -6.10 13.90 -10.62
C SER A 46 -4.76 14.50 -11.08
N VAL A 47 -4.24 15.46 -10.33
CA VAL A 47 -2.95 16.09 -10.65
C VAL A 47 -1.81 15.10 -10.41
N LYS A 48 -1.87 14.31 -9.33
CA LYS A 48 -0.86 13.27 -9.04
C LYS A 48 -0.86 12.16 -10.09
N THR A 49 -2.04 11.76 -10.59
CA THR A 49 -2.14 10.76 -11.66
C THR A 49 -1.62 11.29 -12.98
N ALA A 50 -2.02 12.51 -13.37
CA ALA A 50 -1.48 13.18 -14.55
C ALA A 50 0.04 13.31 -14.47
N TRP A 51 0.58 13.72 -13.31
CA TRP A 51 2.02 13.81 -13.08
C TRP A 51 2.71 12.45 -13.21
N LEU A 52 2.13 11.38 -12.65
CA LEU A 52 2.69 10.02 -12.77
C LEU A 52 2.72 9.58 -14.23
N LEU A 53 1.63 9.77 -14.97
CA LEU A 53 1.57 9.41 -16.39
C LEU A 53 2.59 10.20 -17.20
N HIS A 54 2.64 11.52 -17.04
CA HIS A 54 3.59 12.37 -17.76
C HIS A 54 5.06 11.99 -17.44
N LYS A 55 5.37 11.70 -16.17
CA LYS A 55 6.71 11.30 -15.74
C LYS A 55 7.18 9.98 -16.37
N TYR A 56 6.24 9.11 -16.74
CA TYR A 56 6.52 7.79 -17.31
C TYR A 56 6.02 7.67 -18.74
N GLU A 57 5.98 8.78 -19.49
CA GLU A 57 5.66 8.81 -20.92
C GLU A 57 4.34 8.11 -21.26
N TYR A 58 3.32 8.33 -20.42
CA TYR A 58 1.99 7.71 -20.52
C TYR A 58 1.97 6.19 -20.46
N ASN A 59 3.06 5.55 -20.01
CA ASN A 59 3.07 4.12 -19.72
C ASN A 59 2.33 3.85 -18.39
N HIS A 60 1.08 3.42 -18.50
CA HIS A 60 0.20 3.14 -17.36
C HIS A 60 0.76 2.07 -16.40
N GLU A 61 1.38 1.01 -16.91
CA GLU A 61 1.95 -0.05 -16.07
C GLU A 61 3.16 0.44 -15.27
N LEU A 62 4.04 1.21 -15.92
CA LEU A 62 5.22 1.78 -15.29
C LEU A 62 4.82 2.85 -14.26
N ALA A 63 3.84 3.68 -14.60
CA ALA A 63 3.28 4.70 -13.73
C ALA A 63 2.65 4.11 -12.48
N PHE A 64 1.86 3.05 -12.63
CA PHE A 64 1.33 2.30 -11.51
C PHE A 64 2.44 1.72 -10.62
N TYR A 65 3.39 1.00 -11.22
CA TYR A 65 4.43 0.32 -10.45
C TYR A 65 5.38 1.26 -9.71
N ARG A 66 5.90 2.27 -10.41
CA ARG A 66 6.82 3.24 -9.79
C ARG A 66 6.06 4.23 -8.92
N GLY A 67 4.78 4.49 -9.23
CA GLY A 67 3.87 5.27 -8.42
C GLY A 67 3.60 4.64 -7.06
N LEU A 68 3.40 3.32 -6.98
CA LEU A 68 3.15 2.59 -5.72
C LEU A 68 4.25 2.78 -4.66
N ARG A 69 5.48 3.11 -5.06
CA ARG A 69 6.60 3.40 -4.14
C ARG A 69 6.56 4.82 -3.57
N ARG A 70 5.65 5.68 -4.04
CA ARG A 70 5.51 7.07 -3.58
C ARG A 70 4.55 7.14 -2.41
N ARG A 71 4.90 7.95 -1.41
CA ARG A 71 4.11 8.14 -0.18
C ARG A 71 2.69 8.66 -0.43
N PHE A 72 2.47 9.40 -1.52
CA PHE A 72 1.16 9.94 -1.86
C PHE A 72 0.25 8.97 -2.62
N PHE A 73 0.75 7.79 -3.02
CA PHE A 73 -0.01 6.85 -3.83
C PHE A 73 -1.12 6.21 -2.99
N ASN A 74 -2.35 6.23 -3.51
CA ASN A 74 -3.52 5.72 -2.83
C ASN A 74 -4.47 5.00 -3.80
N LYS A 75 -5.56 4.44 -3.29
CA LYS A 75 -6.57 3.74 -4.11
C LYS A 75 -7.22 4.64 -5.17
N ASP A 76 -7.38 5.93 -4.90
CA ASP A 76 -8.05 6.86 -5.81
C ASP A 76 -7.19 7.13 -7.04
N ILE A 77 -5.87 7.29 -6.83
CA ILE A 77 -4.87 7.38 -7.90
C ILE A 77 -4.85 6.09 -8.72
N LEU A 78 -4.94 4.93 -8.07
CA LEU A 78 -5.02 3.65 -8.77
C LEU A 78 -6.28 3.56 -9.66
N PHE A 79 -7.45 3.94 -9.15
CA PHE A 79 -8.69 3.91 -9.93
C PHE A 79 -8.68 4.88 -11.10
N GLN A 80 -8.10 6.06 -10.92
CA GLN A 80 -7.90 7.02 -12.01
C GLN A 80 -6.94 6.48 -13.09
N LEU A 81 -5.85 5.80 -12.68
CA LEU A 81 -4.94 5.13 -13.63
C LEU A 81 -5.62 3.96 -14.36
N ASP A 82 -6.48 3.18 -13.67
CA ASP A 82 -7.26 2.13 -14.33
C ASP A 82 -8.26 2.72 -15.33
N ALA A 83 -8.93 3.82 -14.96
CA ALA A 83 -9.88 4.48 -15.84
C ALA A 83 -9.20 5.00 -17.11
N SER A 84 -8.03 5.65 -16.99
CA SER A 84 -7.27 6.12 -18.14
C SER A 84 -6.77 4.96 -19.00
N TYR A 85 -6.29 3.88 -18.39
CA TYR A 85 -5.85 2.67 -19.10
C TYR A 85 -7.00 1.97 -19.84
N GLN A 86 -8.18 1.88 -19.23
CA GLN A 86 -9.36 1.30 -19.88
C GLN A 86 -9.84 2.13 -21.08
N LEU A 87 -9.70 3.45 -21.03
CA LEU A 87 -10.01 4.32 -22.18
C LEU A 87 -9.02 4.09 -23.32
N GLU A 88 -7.74 3.95 -23.01
CA GLU A 88 -6.70 3.62 -24.00
C GLU A 88 -6.97 2.26 -24.67
N LEU A 89 -7.29 1.23 -23.88
CA LEU A 89 -7.63 -0.10 -24.40
C LEU A 89 -8.85 -0.05 -25.33
N LYS A 90 -9.90 0.68 -24.95
CA LYS A 90 -11.10 0.85 -25.78
C LYS A 90 -10.77 1.56 -27.10
N ALA A 91 -9.89 2.57 -27.07
CA ALA A 91 -9.45 3.26 -28.28
C ALA A 91 -8.68 2.34 -29.23
N ASN A 92 -7.96 1.36 -28.67
CA ASN A 92 -7.22 0.33 -29.42
C ASN A 92 -8.08 -0.88 -29.83
N GLY A 93 -9.38 -0.92 -29.49
CA GLY A 93 -10.28 -2.02 -29.77
C GLY A 93 -10.12 -3.24 -28.85
N GLU A 94 -9.36 -3.12 -27.76
CA GLU A 94 -9.18 -4.17 -26.76
C GLU A 94 -10.28 -4.13 -25.68
N GLN A 95 -10.52 -5.28 -25.03
CA GLN A 95 -11.43 -5.34 -23.90
C GLN A 95 -10.87 -4.59 -22.68
N PRO A 96 -11.68 -3.77 -21.99
CA PRO A 96 -11.24 -3.03 -20.83
C PRO A 96 -10.89 -3.99 -19.69
N LYS A 97 -9.65 -3.94 -19.23
CA LYS A 97 -9.14 -4.72 -18.10
C LYS A 97 -8.40 -3.80 -17.11
N PRO A 98 -8.45 -4.08 -15.80
CA PRO A 98 -7.67 -3.32 -14.83
C PRO A 98 -6.17 -3.62 -14.99
N LEU A 99 -5.34 -2.70 -14.52
CA LEU A 99 -3.89 -2.89 -14.50
C LEU A 99 -3.54 -4.11 -13.64
N SER A 100 -2.79 -5.05 -14.23
CA SER A 100 -2.37 -6.27 -13.55
C SER A 100 -1.27 -6.01 -12.51
N PHE A 101 -1.27 -6.75 -11.40
CA PHE A 101 -0.23 -6.67 -10.36
C PHE A 101 0.35 -8.05 -10.01
N SER A 102 0.16 -9.03 -10.90
CA SER A 102 0.54 -10.42 -10.62
C SER A 102 2.05 -10.56 -10.41
N LYS A 103 2.44 -11.41 -9.44
CA LYS A 103 3.84 -11.82 -9.18
C LYS A 103 4.77 -10.68 -8.75
N ARG A 104 4.22 -9.60 -8.19
CA ARG A 104 5.03 -8.46 -7.70
C ARG A 104 4.89 -8.24 -6.20
N PRO A 105 5.95 -7.70 -5.58
CA PRO A 105 5.92 -7.50 -4.16
C PRO A 105 5.11 -6.27 -3.75
N ILE A 106 4.28 -6.42 -2.72
CA ILE A 106 3.57 -5.26 -2.15
C ILE A 106 4.57 -4.36 -1.41
N PRO A 107 4.60 -3.04 -1.68
CA PRO A 107 5.57 -2.14 -1.05
C PRO A 107 5.49 -2.16 0.48
N GLN A 108 6.65 -2.29 1.14
CA GLN A 108 6.76 -2.30 2.61
C GLN A 108 6.18 -1.03 3.25
N SER A 109 6.21 0.10 2.54
CA SER A 109 5.67 1.38 3.00
C SER A 109 4.19 1.30 3.38
N LEU A 110 3.42 0.39 2.76
CA LEU A 110 1.99 0.22 3.05
C LEU A 110 1.73 -0.47 4.39
N PHE A 111 2.74 -1.14 4.97
CA PHE A 111 2.64 -1.85 6.25
C PHE A 111 3.27 -1.08 7.42
N GLN A 112 3.76 0.15 7.20
CA GLN A 112 4.45 0.91 8.25
C GLN A 112 3.49 1.45 9.32
N VAL A 113 2.27 1.83 8.91
CA VAL A 113 1.27 2.49 9.76
C VAL A 113 -0.10 1.83 9.58
N PRO A 114 -0.87 1.59 10.67
CA PRO A 114 -2.26 1.14 10.59
C PRO A 114 -3.15 2.24 10.01
N ASP A 115 -3.27 2.29 8.68
CA ASP A 115 -4.15 3.23 8.00
C ASP A 115 -5.19 2.49 7.15
N GLN A 116 -6.45 2.89 7.25
CA GLN A 116 -7.53 2.31 6.44
C GLN A 116 -7.31 2.55 4.94
N LYS A 117 -6.65 3.65 4.56
CA LYS A 117 -6.25 3.92 3.17
C LYS A 117 -5.25 2.87 2.66
N ASN A 118 -4.28 2.49 3.47
CA ASN A 118 -3.29 1.46 3.12
C ASN A 118 -3.96 0.09 3.10
N TYR A 119 -4.85 -0.22 4.06
CA TYR A 119 -5.62 -1.46 4.09
C TYR A 119 -6.40 -1.70 2.78
N GLU A 120 -7.19 -0.71 2.35
CA GLU A 120 -7.97 -0.83 1.11
C GLU A 120 -7.06 -0.99 -0.12
N LEU A 121 -5.95 -0.26 -0.17
CA LEU A 121 -4.99 -0.39 -1.27
C LEU A 121 -4.35 -1.80 -1.29
N VAL A 122 -3.88 -2.31 -0.15
CA VAL A 122 -3.30 -3.66 -0.02
C VAL A 122 -4.32 -4.72 -0.44
N LYS A 123 -5.58 -4.60 -0.01
CA LYS A 123 -6.68 -5.49 -0.41
C LYS A 123 -6.87 -5.53 -1.93
N ILE A 124 -6.82 -4.38 -2.60
CA ILE A 124 -6.91 -4.32 -4.07
C ILE A 124 -5.69 -4.97 -4.72
N LEU A 125 -4.48 -4.71 -4.20
CA LEU A 125 -3.23 -5.28 -4.74
C LEU A 125 -3.21 -6.81 -4.62
N LEU A 126 -3.63 -7.35 -3.48
CA LEU A 126 -3.76 -8.79 -3.26
C LEU A 126 -4.77 -9.44 -4.22
N LYS A 127 -5.94 -8.81 -4.41
CA LYS A 127 -6.93 -9.26 -5.42
C LYS A 127 -6.37 -9.30 -6.84
N ARG A 128 -5.43 -8.42 -7.16
CA ARG A 128 -4.75 -8.35 -8.47
C ARG A 128 -3.55 -9.30 -8.60
N GLY A 129 -3.39 -10.23 -7.67
CA GLY A 129 -2.32 -11.22 -7.68
C GLY A 129 -0.99 -10.73 -7.08
N GLY A 130 -1.03 -9.65 -6.29
CA GLY A 130 0.10 -9.25 -5.45
C GLY A 130 0.46 -10.36 -4.47
N SER A 131 1.75 -10.51 -4.20
CA SER A 131 2.23 -11.54 -3.28
C SER A 131 1.96 -11.12 -1.84
N SER A 132 1.51 -12.08 -1.01
CA SER A 132 1.23 -11.89 0.41
C SER A 132 2.44 -12.22 1.29
N THR A 133 3.47 -12.84 0.71
CA THR A 133 4.63 -13.41 1.41
C THR A 133 5.94 -12.66 1.13
N ASP A 134 5.86 -11.46 0.57
CA ASP A 134 7.06 -10.74 0.10
C ASP A 134 8.01 -10.34 1.22
N HIS A 135 9.27 -10.12 0.82
CA HIS A 135 10.35 -9.70 1.71
C HIS A 135 10.51 -10.62 2.93
N ASN A 136 10.49 -11.93 2.71
CA ASN A 136 10.57 -12.95 3.75
C ASN A 136 9.41 -12.84 4.76
N ASN A 137 8.18 -12.67 4.25
CA ASN A 137 6.94 -12.52 5.03
C ASN A 137 6.95 -11.32 6.00
N TYR A 138 7.60 -10.23 5.59
CA TYR A 138 7.54 -8.96 6.31
C TYR A 138 6.12 -8.45 6.60
N PRO A 139 5.14 -8.55 5.66
CA PRO A 139 3.79 -8.00 5.86
C PRO A 139 3.09 -8.51 7.12
N ILE A 140 3.10 -9.84 7.36
CA ILE A 140 2.39 -10.43 8.49
C ILE A 140 3.10 -10.15 9.82
N ILE A 141 4.44 -10.17 9.82
CA ILE A 141 5.26 -9.85 10.99
C ILE A 141 5.01 -8.40 11.42
N LYS A 142 5.03 -7.47 10.47
CA LYS A 142 4.83 -6.05 10.76
C LYS A 142 3.40 -5.76 11.21
N SER A 143 2.41 -6.39 10.58
CA SER A 143 1.01 -6.25 10.97
C SER A 143 0.74 -6.78 12.39
N ALA A 144 1.34 -7.91 12.76
CA ALA A 144 1.28 -8.45 14.11
C ALA A 144 1.98 -7.54 15.13
N GLN A 145 3.14 -6.97 14.78
CA GLN A 145 3.86 -6.01 15.62
C GLN A 145 3.04 -4.73 15.89
N LEU A 146 2.34 -4.23 14.88
CA LEU A 146 1.50 -3.03 15.00
C LEU A 146 0.14 -3.31 15.67
N GLY A 147 -0.21 -4.58 15.90
CA GLY A 147 -1.51 -4.94 16.47
C GLY A 147 -2.67 -4.84 15.48
N CYS A 148 -2.40 -4.86 14.17
CA CYS A 148 -3.41 -4.72 13.12
C CYS A 148 -4.10 -6.06 12.81
N LEU A 149 -5.14 -6.41 13.57
CA LEU A 149 -5.89 -7.66 13.36
C LEU A 149 -6.41 -7.78 11.92
N ASP A 150 -7.09 -6.75 11.41
CA ASP A 150 -7.71 -6.77 10.08
C ASP A 150 -6.70 -7.04 8.96
N MET A 151 -5.50 -6.46 9.08
CA MET A 151 -4.42 -6.68 8.10
C MET A 151 -3.83 -8.09 8.22
N VAL A 152 -3.69 -8.63 9.42
CA VAL A 152 -3.26 -10.02 9.63
C VAL A 152 -4.27 -10.98 9.01
N GLU A 153 -5.56 -10.79 9.27
CA GLU A 153 -6.62 -11.63 8.70
C GLU A 153 -6.65 -11.54 7.17
N LEU A 154 -6.53 -10.33 6.63
CA LEU A 154 -6.44 -10.13 5.19
C LEU A 154 -5.24 -10.90 4.60
N LEU A 155 -4.05 -10.79 5.17
CA LEU A 155 -2.87 -11.50 4.66
C LEU A 155 -3.03 -13.02 4.75
N LEU A 156 -3.58 -13.53 5.85
CA LEU A 156 -3.85 -14.97 6.03
C LEU A 156 -4.86 -15.50 5.01
N GLN A 157 -5.91 -14.73 4.69
CA GLN A 157 -6.88 -15.09 3.62
C GLN A 157 -6.20 -15.26 2.26
N TYR A 158 -5.16 -14.47 1.98
CA TYR A 158 -4.37 -14.57 0.75
C TYR A 158 -3.15 -15.50 0.91
N LYS A 159 -3.28 -16.57 1.71
CA LYS A 159 -2.30 -17.65 1.88
C LYS A 159 -0.93 -17.20 2.44
N ALA A 160 -0.87 -16.10 3.19
CA ALA A 160 0.34 -15.76 3.93
C ALA A 160 0.65 -16.85 4.96
N LYS A 161 1.92 -17.23 5.08
CA LYS A 161 2.34 -18.23 6.08
C LYS A 161 2.43 -17.57 7.45
N ALA A 162 1.76 -18.14 8.45
CA ALA A 162 1.79 -17.66 9.83
C ALA A 162 3.12 -18.00 10.54
N ALA A 163 3.67 -19.18 10.27
CA ALA A 163 4.91 -19.67 10.86
C ALA A 163 6.14 -19.26 10.03
N VAL A 164 6.61 -18.03 10.19
CA VAL A 164 7.77 -17.52 9.43
C VAL A 164 8.79 -16.86 10.33
N LYS A 165 10.08 -17.04 10.01
CA LYS A 165 11.23 -16.51 10.74
C LYS A 165 11.07 -16.83 12.22
N ASP A 166 11.09 -18.11 12.57
CA ASP A 166 11.06 -18.55 13.97
C ASP A 166 9.85 -17.98 14.74
N ASN A 167 8.69 -17.95 14.07
CA ASN A 167 7.43 -17.45 14.63
C ASN A 167 7.47 -16.00 15.13
N LEU A 168 8.27 -15.14 14.49
CA LEU A 168 8.40 -13.72 14.86
C LEU A 168 7.03 -13.00 14.93
N ALA A 169 6.10 -13.30 14.02
CA ALA A 169 4.76 -12.71 14.03
C ALA A 169 4.00 -13.05 15.32
N LEU A 170 4.06 -14.31 15.77
CA LEU A 170 3.44 -14.76 17.00
C LEU A 170 4.11 -14.13 18.22
N ILE A 171 5.44 -14.10 18.25
CA ILE A 171 6.22 -13.48 19.33
C ILE A 171 5.86 -12.00 19.47
N TYR A 172 5.76 -11.25 18.38
CA TYR A 172 5.34 -9.84 18.43
C TYR A 172 3.89 -9.66 18.87
N ALA A 173 2.97 -10.51 18.42
CA ALA A 173 1.58 -10.48 18.88
C ALA A 173 1.49 -10.73 20.40
N VAL A 174 2.29 -11.65 20.93
CA VAL A 174 2.40 -11.92 22.37
C VAL A 174 3.04 -10.76 23.13
N LYS A 175 4.10 -10.12 22.58
CA LYS A 175 4.67 -8.87 23.13
C LYS A 175 3.65 -7.75 23.19
N GLY A 176 2.84 -7.62 22.15
CA GLY A 176 1.73 -6.66 22.08
C GLY A 176 0.51 -7.04 22.94
N LYS A 177 0.56 -8.16 23.69
CA LYS A 177 -0.54 -8.69 24.51
C LYS A 177 -1.86 -8.88 23.73
N ASN A 178 -1.76 -9.09 22.42
CA ASN A 178 -2.90 -9.00 21.52
C ASN A 178 -3.50 -10.39 21.26
N ILE A 179 -4.34 -10.86 22.18
CA ILE A 179 -4.88 -12.23 22.23
C ILE A 179 -5.59 -12.62 20.92
N LYS A 180 -6.33 -11.70 20.32
CA LYS A 180 -7.05 -11.95 19.06
C LYS A 180 -6.08 -12.34 17.94
N ILE A 181 -4.99 -11.59 17.77
CA ILE A 181 -3.99 -11.87 16.74
C ILE A 181 -3.29 -13.21 17.02
N VAL A 182 -2.97 -13.48 18.29
CA VAL A 182 -2.35 -14.75 18.70
C VAL A 182 -3.24 -15.94 18.34
N LYS A 183 -4.55 -15.88 18.66
CA LYS A 183 -5.51 -16.92 18.26
C LYS A 183 -5.51 -17.14 16.74
N ARG A 184 -5.64 -16.07 15.95
CA ARG A 184 -5.69 -16.16 14.49
C ARG A 184 -4.39 -16.72 13.88
N LEU A 185 -3.23 -16.35 14.43
CA LEU A 185 -1.94 -16.90 13.96
C LEU A 185 -1.79 -18.39 14.28
N ILE A 186 -2.20 -18.84 15.48
CA ILE A 186 -2.16 -20.26 15.86
C ILE A 186 -3.15 -21.08 15.03
N GLU A 187 -4.37 -20.56 14.83
CA GLU A 187 -5.38 -21.18 13.95
C GLU A 187 -4.90 -21.28 12.49
N ALA A 188 -4.05 -20.36 12.06
CA ALA A 188 -3.38 -20.41 10.75
C ALA A 188 -2.12 -21.29 10.72
N GLY A 189 -1.86 -22.07 11.77
CA GLY A 189 -0.79 -23.06 11.83
C GLY A 189 0.54 -22.55 12.37
N ALA A 190 0.59 -21.41 13.07
CA ALA A 190 1.80 -20.99 13.80
C ALA A 190 2.01 -21.88 15.04
N PRO A 191 3.14 -22.61 15.16
CA PRO A 191 3.40 -23.43 16.34
C PRO A 191 3.71 -22.57 17.56
N VAL A 192 3.36 -23.10 18.73
CA VAL A 192 3.63 -22.46 20.02
C VAL A 192 4.98 -22.93 20.53
N ASP A 193 6.02 -22.14 20.24
CA ASP A 193 7.40 -22.44 20.64
C ASP A 193 7.71 -21.94 22.06
N ASP A 194 8.78 -22.46 22.65
CA ASP A 194 9.24 -22.08 23.99
C ASP A 194 9.62 -20.58 24.08
N ASP A 195 10.07 -19.96 22.98
CA ASP A 195 10.37 -18.52 22.95
C ASP A 195 9.12 -17.65 23.08
N CYS A 196 8.01 -18.09 22.48
CA CYS A 196 6.70 -17.47 22.63
C CYS A 196 6.22 -17.56 24.09
N MET A 197 6.40 -18.73 24.71
CA MET A 197 6.07 -18.96 26.13
C MET A 197 6.90 -18.09 27.08
N LYS A 198 8.23 -18.07 26.94
CA LYS A 198 9.12 -17.21 27.73
C LYS A 198 8.75 -15.73 27.58
N THR A 199 8.35 -15.32 26.39
CA THR A 199 7.91 -13.95 26.12
C THR A 199 6.59 -13.64 26.82
N ALA A 200 5.63 -14.56 26.82
CA ALA A 200 4.36 -14.40 27.53
C ALA A 200 4.56 -14.31 29.05
N GLU A 201 5.47 -15.11 29.62
CA GLU A 201 5.84 -15.08 31.04
C GLU A 201 6.45 -13.74 31.44
N ARG A 202 7.40 -13.23 30.65
CA ARG A 202 8.00 -11.89 30.88
C ARG A 202 6.97 -10.76 30.84
N ASN A 203 5.90 -10.91 30.06
CA ASN A 203 4.86 -9.89 29.93
C ASN A 203 3.81 -9.92 31.08
N ASN A 204 3.90 -10.90 31.98
CA ASN A 204 2.99 -11.11 33.11
C ASN A 204 1.49 -11.10 32.71
N HIS A 205 1.15 -11.80 31.62
CA HIS A 205 -0.22 -11.88 31.10
C HIS A 205 -0.81 -13.29 31.28
N PRO A 206 -1.52 -13.58 32.40
CA PRO A 206 -1.94 -14.94 32.75
C PRO A 206 -2.90 -15.56 31.73
N GLU A 207 -3.81 -14.77 31.15
CA GLU A 207 -4.74 -15.23 30.11
C GLU A 207 -4.02 -15.60 28.80
N MET A 208 -2.87 -14.97 28.51
CA MET A 208 -2.08 -15.32 27.33
C MET A 208 -1.37 -16.65 27.54
N ILE A 209 -0.82 -16.85 28.74
CA ILE A 209 -0.13 -18.09 29.12
C ILE A 209 -1.12 -19.27 29.13
N SER A 210 -2.33 -19.08 29.68
CA SER A 210 -3.36 -20.13 29.68
C SER A 210 -3.77 -20.49 28.25
N LEU A 211 -3.91 -19.49 27.37
CA LEU A 211 -4.20 -19.70 25.97
C LEU A 211 -3.09 -20.48 25.25
N LEU A 212 -1.84 -20.04 25.36
CA LEU A 212 -0.71 -20.71 24.71
C LEU A 212 -0.55 -22.16 25.20
N LYS A 213 -0.74 -22.40 26.51
CA LYS A 213 -0.74 -23.76 27.09
C LYS A 213 -1.89 -24.63 26.54
N LEU A 214 -3.07 -24.06 26.31
CA LEU A 214 -4.21 -24.77 25.74
C LEU A 214 -3.89 -25.23 24.31
N TYR A 215 -3.34 -24.34 23.48
CA TYR A 215 -3.03 -24.68 22.08
C TYR A 215 -1.81 -25.61 21.96
N ARG A 216 -0.83 -25.53 22.87
CA ARG A 216 0.31 -26.48 22.93
C ARG A 216 -0.12 -27.93 23.18
N ARG A 217 -1.27 -28.15 23.85
CA ARG A 217 -1.82 -29.49 24.12
C ARG A 217 -2.66 -30.06 22.97
N LYS A 218 -3.02 -29.24 21.99
CA LYS A 218 -3.91 -29.63 20.86
C LYS A 218 -3.15 -30.00 19.58
N LEU A 219 -1.85 -29.78 19.53
CA LEU A 219 -0.94 -30.17 18.45
C LEU A 219 -0.24 -31.47 18.83
#